data_AF-A0A968P9K0-F1
#
_entry.id   AF-A0A968P9K0-F1
#
_cell.length_a   1.000
_cell.length_b   1.000
_cell.length_c   1.000
_cell.angle_alpha   90.00
_cell.angle_beta   90.00
_cell.angle_gamma   90.00
#
_symmetry.space_group_name_H-M   'P 1'
#
loop_
_entity.id
_entity.type
_entity.pdbx_description
1 polymer ?
#
loop_
_entity_poly.entity_id
_entity_poly.type
_entity_poly.pdbx_seq_one_letter_code
_entity_poly.pdbx_strand_id
1 'polypeptide(L)'
;MDERKTKIKGFLSKYFRNHELKDDEDIFALGFVNSLLAIQLVAFVEKEFGIEVGDEDLDIANFRSIDKIDNLVGRKLAPASAVRWVVGEPAKDCGDATPSS
;
A
#
# COMPACT_ATOMS: atom_id res chain seq x y z
N MET A 1 -6.16 -2.80 20.90
CA MET A 1 -6.07 -3.17 19.48
C MET A 1 -5.52 -1.98 18.73
N ASP A 2 -4.51 -2.17 17.91
CA ASP A 2 -3.90 -1.10 17.09
C ASP A 2 -4.94 -0.48 16.15
N GLU A 3 -4.92 0.84 15.99
CA GLU A 3 -5.89 1.57 15.18
C GLU A 3 -5.87 1.09 13.71
N ARG A 4 -4.68 0.83 13.17
CA ARG A 4 -4.49 0.30 11.82
C ARG A 4 -5.17 -1.06 11.63
N LYS A 5 -4.92 -2.00 12.55
CA LYS A 5 -5.57 -3.33 12.54
C LYS A 5 -7.09 -3.23 12.59
N THR A 6 -7.62 -2.27 13.35
CA THR A 6 -9.06 -2.01 13.44
C THR A 6 -9.64 -1.57 12.10
N LYS A 7 -8.98 -0.64 11.39
CA LYS A 7 -9.38 -0.20 10.05
C LYS A 7 -9.33 -1.34 9.03
N ILE A 8 -8.24 -2.11 9.01
CA ILE A 8 -8.06 -3.27 8.12
C ILE A 8 -9.15 -4.32 8.37
N LYS A 9 -9.37 -4.69 9.64
CA LYS A 9 -10.43 -5.63 10.03
C LYS A 9 -11.81 -5.11 9.65
N GLY A 10 -12.07 -3.82 9.83
CA GLY A 10 -13.33 -3.19 9.45
C GLY A 10 -13.62 -3.23 7.95
N PHE A 11 -12.60 -3.03 7.11
CA PHE A 11 -12.71 -3.21 5.66
C PHE A 11 -13.01 -4.66 5.31
N LEU A 12 -12.21 -5.58 5.82
CA LEU A 12 -12.34 -7.02 5.57
C LEU A 12 -13.72 -7.52 6.00
N SER A 13 -14.19 -7.17 7.21
CA SER A 13 -15.48 -7.64 7.77
C SER A 13 -16.70 -7.35 6.88
N LYS A 14 -16.63 -6.40 5.95
CA LYS A 14 -17.69 -6.16 4.96
C LYS A 14 -17.87 -7.34 3.99
N TYR A 15 -16.81 -8.13 3.80
CA TYR A 15 -16.77 -9.29 2.93
C TYR A 15 -16.97 -10.61 3.71
N PHE A 16 -16.64 -10.64 5.02
CA PHE A 16 -16.87 -11.80 5.90
C PHE A 16 -18.18 -11.67 6.68
N ARG A 17 -19.30 -12.08 6.07
CA ARG A 17 -20.64 -11.93 6.69
C ARG A 17 -20.90 -12.87 7.88
N ASN A 18 -20.12 -13.93 8.04
CA ASN A 18 -20.41 -15.00 9.01
C ASN A 18 -19.17 -15.59 9.68
N HIS A 19 -18.04 -14.88 9.60
CA HIS A 19 -16.76 -15.34 10.10
C HIS A 19 -16.06 -14.22 10.85
N GLU A 20 -15.68 -14.47 12.10
CA GLU A 20 -14.88 -13.52 12.86
C GLU A 20 -13.41 -13.72 12.51
N LEU A 21 -12.89 -12.87 11.63
CA LEU A 21 -11.50 -12.92 11.21
C LEU A 21 -10.55 -12.62 12.38
N LYS A 22 -9.59 -13.52 12.62
CA LYS A 22 -8.48 -13.27 13.54
C LYS A 22 -7.35 -12.51 12.84
N ASP A 23 -6.48 -11.92 13.65
CA ASP A 23 -5.38 -11.08 13.15
C ASP A 23 -4.31 -11.86 12.37
N ASP A 24 -3.96 -13.05 12.82
CA ASP A 24 -2.97 -13.94 12.18
C ASP A 24 -3.57 -14.88 11.12
N GLU A 25 -4.89 -14.85 10.92
CA GLU A 25 -5.58 -15.82 10.07
C GLU A 25 -5.35 -15.58 8.58
N ASP A 26 -5.05 -16.67 7.85
CA ASP A 26 -4.77 -16.61 6.42
C ASP A 26 -6.06 -16.47 5.61
N ILE A 27 -6.33 -15.25 5.16
CA ILE A 27 -7.56 -14.88 4.45
C ILE A 27 -7.67 -15.49 3.06
N PHE A 28 -6.54 -15.89 2.46
CA PHE A 28 -6.49 -16.56 1.17
C PHE A 28 -6.75 -18.06 1.32
N ALA A 29 -6.17 -18.69 2.35
CA ALA A 29 -6.39 -20.11 2.65
C ALA A 29 -7.85 -20.42 3.00
N LEU A 30 -8.54 -19.46 3.62
CA LEU A 30 -9.97 -19.55 3.90
C LEU A 30 -10.85 -19.46 2.63
N GLY A 31 -10.28 -19.12 1.48
CA GLY A 31 -11.00 -18.99 0.21
C GLY A 31 -11.91 -17.75 0.12
N PHE A 32 -11.80 -16.83 1.08
CA PHE A 32 -12.61 -15.61 1.12
C PHE A 32 -12.03 -14.49 0.25
N VAL A 33 -10.73 -14.54 -0.04
CA VAL A 33 -10.04 -13.55 -0.89
C VAL A 33 -9.79 -14.09 -2.28
N ASN A 34 -10.36 -13.38 -3.26
CA ASN A 34 -10.11 -13.58 -4.69
C ASN A 34 -9.26 -12.43 -5.25
N SER A 35 -8.76 -12.58 -6.49
CA SER A 35 -7.92 -11.56 -7.15
C SER A 35 -8.52 -10.15 -7.13
N LEU A 36 -9.85 -10.02 -7.24
CA LEU A 36 -10.53 -8.73 -7.19
C LEU A 36 -10.53 -8.10 -5.77
N LEU A 37 -10.62 -8.93 -4.73
CA LEU A 37 -10.55 -8.44 -3.35
C LEU A 37 -9.12 -8.05 -2.99
N ALA A 38 -8.11 -8.75 -3.52
CA ALA A 38 -6.71 -8.38 -3.37
C ALA A 38 -6.44 -6.97 -3.94
N ILE A 39 -6.91 -6.67 -5.15
CA ILE A 39 -6.76 -5.33 -5.75
C ILE A 39 -7.50 -4.26 -4.92
N GLN A 40 -8.71 -4.55 -4.44
CA GLN A 40 -9.44 -3.61 -3.57
C GLN A 40 -8.74 -3.39 -2.22
N LEU A 41 -8.10 -4.43 -1.67
CA LEU A 41 -7.36 -4.35 -0.43
C LEU A 41 -6.13 -3.44 -0.59
N VAL A 42 -5.40 -3.56 -1.70
CA VAL A 42 -4.28 -2.67 -2.05
C VAL A 42 -4.77 -1.22 -2.12
N ALA A 43 -5.79 -0.95 -2.93
CA ALA A 43 -6.34 0.40 -3.08
C ALA A 43 -6.89 0.97 -1.75
N PHE A 44 -7.43 0.11 -0.88
CA PHE A 44 -7.88 0.49 0.46
C PHE A 44 -6.70 0.93 1.34
N VAL A 45 -5.63 0.14 1.44
CA VAL A 45 -4.49 0.49 2.31
C VAL A 45 -3.76 1.74 1.82
N GLU A 46 -3.61 1.91 0.51
CA GLU A 46 -3.01 3.11 -0.08
C GLU A 46 -3.80 4.36 0.29
N LYS A 47 -5.13 4.32 0.10
CA LYS A 47 -6.00 5.46 0.37
C LYS A 47 -6.17 5.74 1.87
N GLU A 48 -6.31 4.71 2.69
CA GLU A 48 -6.62 4.84 4.12
C GLU A 48 -5.39 5.27 4.94
N PHE A 49 -4.19 4.87 4.51
CA PHE A 49 -2.95 5.19 5.22
C PHE A 49 -2.04 6.19 4.48
N GLY A 50 -2.39 6.59 3.25
CA GLY A 50 -1.61 7.55 2.46
C GLY A 50 -0.25 7.00 2.02
N ILE A 51 -0.18 5.69 1.75
CA ILE A 51 1.02 4.98 1.30
C ILE A 51 0.89 4.60 -0.18
N GLU A 52 2.00 4.30 -0.84
CA GLU A 52 2.05 3.77 -2.20
C GLU A 52 2.53 2.32 -2.15
N VAL A 53 1.77 1.35 -2.68
CA VAL A 53 2.16 -0.07 -2.68
C VAL A 53 2.86 -0.40 -4.00
N GLY A 54 4.15 -0.70 -3.96
CA GLY A 54 4.94 -1.03 -5.16
C GLY A 54 4.90 -2.52 -5.50
N ASP A 55 5.47 -2.90 -6.66
CA ASP A 55 5.55 -4.30 -7.10
C ASP A 55 6.18 -5.24 -6.06
N GLU A 56 7.18 -4.78 -5.31
CA GLU A 56 7.82 -5.54 -4.23
C GLU A 56 6.90 -5.78 -3.02
N ASP A 57 5.94 -4.88 -2.80
CA ASP A 57 4.97 -4.97 -1.72
C ASP A 57 3.80 -5.88 -2.10
N LEU A 58 3.49 -6.01 -3.41
CA LEU A 58 2.43 -6.84 -4.00
C LEU A 58 2.64 -8.36 -3.83
N ASP A 59 3.56 -8.78 -2.97
CA ASP A 59 3.67 -10.18 -2.57
C ASP A 59 2.49 -10.61 -1.70
N ILE A 60 1.86 -11.74 -2.05
CA ILE A 60 0.73 -12.31 -1.31
C ILE A 60 1.08 -12.48 0.18
N ALA A 61 2.34 -12.78 0.53
CA ALA A 61 2.78 -12.92 1.91
C ALA A 61 2.52 -11.65 2.76
N ASN A 62 2.53 -10.46 2.16
CA ASN A 62 2.21 -9.21 2.85
C ASN A 62 0.70 -9.01 3.08
N PHE A 63 -0.15 -9.72 2.33
CA PHE A 63 -1.61 -9.56 2.38
C PHE A 63 -2.35 -10.76 2.98
N ARG A 64 -1.63 -11.80 3.43
CA ARG A 64 -2.22 -13.04 3.94
C ARG A 64 -3.06 -12.89 5.20
N SER A 65 -2.71 -11.98 6.09
CA SER A 65 -3.41 -11.80 7.37
C SER A 65 -3.43 -10.33 7.76
N ILE A 66 -4.31 -9.94 8.69
CA ILE A 66 -4.35 -8.55 9.20
C ILE A 66 -2.98 -8.14 9.75
N ASP A 67 -2.28 -9.03 10.45
CA ASP A 67 -0.97 -8.75 11.02
C ASP A 67 0.09 -8.44 9.94
N LYS A 68 0.06 -9.19 8.83
CA LYS A 68 0.97 -8.96 7.69
C LYS A 68 0.72 -7.62 7.02
N ILE A 69 -0.56 -7.28 6.84
CA ILE A 69 -0.98 -6.01 6.26
C ILE A 69 -0.58 -4.85 7.18
N ASP A 70 -0.81 -4.98 8.49
CA ASP A 70 -0.40 -4.00 9.49
C ASP A 70 1.12 -3.77 9.47
N ASN A 71 1.90 -4.85 9.37
CA ASN A 71 3.36 -4.78 9.28
C ASN A 71 3.82 -4.12 7.97
N LEU A 72 3.17 -4.41 6.84
CA LEU A 72 3.42 -3.70 5.58
C LEU A 72 3.18 -2.19 5.75
N VAL A 73 2.00 -1.81 6.23
CA VAL A 73 1.64 -0.40 6.45
C VAL A 73 2.61 0.26 7.43
N GLY A 74 2.98 -0.42 8.51
CA GLY A 74 3.95 0.04 9.49
C GLY A 74 5.33 0.33 8.87
N ARG A 75 5.81 -0.53 7.98
CA ARG A 75 7.07 -0.33 7.24
C ARG A 75 7.00 0.87 6.31
N LYS A 76 5.87 1.10 5.65
CA LYS A 76 5.68 2.21 4.69
C LYS A 76 5.46 3.56 5.37
N LEU A 77 4.88 3.55 6.58
CA LEU A 77 4.71 4.74 7.41
C LEU A 77 5.96 5.09 8.22
N ALA A 78 6.84 4.11 8.47
CA ALA A 78 8.16 4.40 9.02
C ALA A 78 8.90 5.32 8.05
N PRO A 79 9.70 6.30 8.55
CA PRO A 79 10.54 7.14 7.71
C PRO A 79 11.70 6.30 7.16
N ALA A 80 11.41 5.41 6.22
CA ALA A 80 12.36 4.60 5.50
C ALA A 80 12.21 4.91 4.02
N SER A 81 13.02 5.89 3.60
CA SER A 81 13.45 6.11 2.23
C SER A 81 12.35 6.41 1.20
N ALA A 82 12.07 7.69 1.09
CA ALA A 82 11.62 8.28 -0.16
C ALA A 82 12.60 7.92 -1.29
N VAL A 83 12.42 6.78 -1.95
CA VAL A 83 13.01 6.55 -3.27
C VAL A 83 12.08 7.18 -4.30
N ARG A 84 12.10 8.51 -4.30
CA ARG A 84 11.60 9.30 -5.44
C ARG A 84 12.62 9.11 -6.57
N TRP A 85 12.57 7.99 -7.29
CA TRP A 85 13.23 7.93 -8.59
C TRP A 85 12.41 8.77 -9.57
N VAL A 86 12.65 10.08 -9.54
CA VAL A 86 12.30 10.98 -10.62
C VAL A 86 13.22 10.64 -11.79
N VAL A 87 12.82 9.69 -12.65
CA VAL A 87 13.42 9.61 -13.98
C VAL A 87 12.77 10.68 -14.84
N GLY A 88 13.57 11.69 -15.17
CA GLY A 88 13.16 12.88 -15.91
C GLY A 88 14.20 13.98 -15.76
N GLU A 89 15.39 13.72 -16.31
CA GLU A 89 16.61 14.54 -16.28
C GLU A 89 16.48 15.98 -16.86
N PRO A 90 17.51 16.84 -16.63
CA PRO A 90 17.39 18.29 -16.45
C PRO A 90 17.66 19.19 -17.68
N ALA A 91 17.36 20.48 -17.49
CA ALA A 91 17.96 21.68 -18.09
C ALA A 91 18.17 21.70 -19.62
N LYS A 92 17.29 22.43 -20.31
CA LYS A 92 17.65 23.14 -21.56
C LYS A 92 17.94 24.59 -21.19
N ASP A 93 19.17 24.85 -20.76
CA ASP A 93 19.79 26.18 -20.84
C ASP A 93 20.79 26.15 -21.99
N CYS A 94 20.48 26.85 -23.08
CA CYS A 94 21.42 27.68 -23.84
C CYS A 94 20.71 28.18 -25.11
N GLY A 95 20.44 29.49 -25.14
CA GLY A 95 19.83 30.19 -26.26
C GLY A 95 19.96 31.70 -26.08
N ASP A 96 21.22 32.15 -25.96
CA ASP A 96 21.74 33.47 -26.32
C ASP A 96 20.80 34.68 -26.15
N ALA A 97 20.86 35.31 -24.97
CA ALA A 97 20.52 36.72 -24.85
C ALA A 97 21.84 37.51 -24.88
N THR A 98 22.28 37.90 -26.06
CA THR A 98 23.28 38.95 -26.25
C THR A 98 22.62 40.31 -26.03
N PRO A 99 23.01 41.12 -25.02
CA PRO A 99 22.62 42.51 -24.96
C PRO A 99 23.63 43.33 -25.76
N SER A 100 23.23 43.89 -26.90
CA SER A 100 24.08 44.89 -27.56
C SER A 100 23.24 45.96 -28.25
N SER A 101 23.12 47.06 -27.51
CA SER A 101 23.08 48.47 -27.93
C SER A 101 21.91 49.02 -28.74
#